data_AF-A0A915AX37-F1
#
_entry.id   AF-A0A915AX37-F1
#
_cell.length_a   1.000
_cell.length_b   1.000
_cell.length_c   1.000
_cell.angle_alpha   90.00
_cell.angle_beta   90.00
_cell.angle_gamma   90.00
#
_symmetry.space_group_name_H-M   'P 1'
#
loop_
_entity.id
_entity.type
_entity.pdbx_description
1 polymer ?
#
loop_
_entity_poly.entity_id
_entity_poly.type
_entity_poly.pdbx_seq_one_letter_code
_entity_poly.pdbx_strand_id
1 'polypeptide(L)'
;MSSSNEYGAMYGIIGPIGQGSFGLVMKARRLQTGDTVAIKRIPIKSDRRSEIEIIREMFALRNTDHENIVKLVDIVSSTDTVSLVMEYVESNLKAVIEDVYRPLNDSVIRYYFFQLLCGVSYLHSLGIMHRVRFMHSLHSSFCVFHISL
;
A
#
# COMPACT_ATOMS: atom_id res chain seq x y z
N MET A 1 0.06 -2.54 -28.60
CA MET A 1 0.91 -3.64 -28.12
C MET A 1 0.24 -4.22 -26.89
N SER A 2 -0.29 -5.43 -27.03
CA SER A 2 -1.17 -6.13 -26.11
C SER A 2 -0.46 -6.42 -24.78
N SER A 3 -0.88 -5.73 -23.72
CA SER A 3 -0.59 -6.12 -22.34
C SER A 3 -1.20 -7.49 -22.09
N SER A 4 -0.39 -8.53 -22.19
CA SER A 4 -0.71 -9.89 -21.73
C SER A 4 -1.34 -9.75 -20.35
N ASN A 5 -2.57 -10.24 -20.19
CA ASN A 5 -3.37 -10.00 -19.00
C ASN A 5 -2.80 -10.82 -17.82
N GLU A 6 -1.72 -10.34 -17.21
CA GLU A 6 -1.01 -10.96 -16.08
C GLU A 6 -1.93 -11.14 -14.85
N TYR A 7 -2.99 -10.35 -14.79
CA TYR A 7 -4.03 -10.39 -13.75
C TYR A 7 -5.23 -11.31 -14.10
N GLY A 8 -5.22 -11.88 -15.31
CA GLY A 8 -6.19 -12.87 -15.78
C GLY A 8 -7.66 -12.43 -15.68
N ALA A 9 -8.55 -13.40 -15.46
CA ALA A 9 -9.98 -13.18 -15.20
C ALA A 9 -10.30 -12.84 -13.73
N MET A 10 -9.28 -12.56 -12.90
CA MET A 10 -9.49 -12.25 -11.48
C MET A 10 -9.62 -10.75 -11.19
N TYR A 11 -8.87 -9.90 -11.91
CA TYR A 11 -8.89 -8.45 -11.69
C TYR A 11 -9.05 -7.67 -13.00
N GLY A 12 -10.03 -6.78 -13.04
CA GLY A 12 -10.20 -5.80 -14.11
C GLY A 12 -9.52 -4.49 -13.76
N ILE A 13 -8.44 -4.15 -14.46
CA ILE A 13 -7.70 -2.89 -14.24
C ILE A 13 -8.56 -1.70 -14.63
N ILE A 14 -8.74 -0.75 -13.70
CA ILE A 14 -9.47 0.50 -13.93
C ILE A 14 -8.51 1.58 -14.44
N GLY A 15 -7.34 1.70 -13.82
CA GLY A 15 -6.34 2.68 -14.25
C GLY A 15 -5.27 2.97 -13.19
N PRO A 16 -4.22 3.73 -13.53
CA PRO A 16 -3.18 4.13 -12.60
C PRO A 16 -3.73 5.15 -11.57
N ILE A 17 -3.31 5.01 -10.30
CA ILE A 17 -3.67 5.93 -9.21
C ILE A 17 -2.46 6.56 -8.51
N GLY A 18 -1.25 6.07 -8.79
CA GLY A 18 -0.05 6.67 -8.23
C GLY A 18 1.21 5.96 -8.69
N GLN A 19 2.35 6.60 -8.44
CA GLN A 19 3.67 6.06 -8.69
C GLN A 19 4.42 6.03 -7.35
N GLY A 20 4.81 4.84 -6.91
CA GLY A 20 5.65 4.65 -5.72
C GLY A 20 7.12 4.44 -6.12
N SER A 21 8.00 4.42 -5.12
CA SER A 21 9.44 4.18 -5.26
C SER A 21 9.77 2.86 -5.96
N PHE A 22 8.90 1.88 -5.80
CA PHE A 22 9.08 0.51 -6.29
C PHE A 22 8.22 0.21 -7.52
N GLY A 23 7.47 1.18 -8.06
CA GLY A 23 6.71 0.99 -9.30
C GLY A 23 5.33 1.63 -9.32
N LEU A 24 4.50 1.18 -10.27
CA LEU A 24 3.17 1.73 -10.57
C LEU A 24 2.12 1.17 -9.62
N VAL A 25 1.22 2.02 -9.12
CA VAL A 25 0.04 1.64 -8.36
C VAL A 25 -1.20 1.84 -9.23
N MET A 26 -1.99 0.80 -9.39
CA MET A 26 -3.21 0.79 -10.22
C MET A 26 -4.43 0.48 -9.36
N LYS A 27 -5.55 1.13 -9.66
CA LYS A 27 -6.87 0.74 -9.16
C LYS A 27 -7.41 -0.37 -10.05
N ALA A 28 -7.96 -1.40 -9.44
CA ALA A 28 -8.59 -2.51 -10.13
C ALA A 28 -9.87 -2.93 -9.42
N ARG A 29 -10.70 -3.70 -10.13
CA ARG A 29 -11.89 -4.34 -9.59
C ARG A 29 -11.68 -5.84 -9.55
N ARG A 30 -11.89 -6.47 -8.40
CA ARG A 30 -11.92 -7.93 -8.28
C ARG A 30 -13.18 -8.45 -8.97
N LEU A 31 -13.02 -9.30 -9.98
CA LEU A 31 -14.12 -9.70 -10.85
C LEU A 31 -15.10 -10.68 -10.19
N GLN A 32 -14.64 -11.45 -9.19
CA GLN A 32 -15.48 -12.41 -8.46
C GLN A 32 -16.41 -11.74 -7.45
N THR A 33 -15.93 -10.71 -6.75
CA THR A 33 -16.68 -10.06 -5.66
C THR A 33 -17.20 -8.68 -6.01
N GLY A 34 -16.62 -8.02 -7.01
CA GLY A 34 -16.89 -6.63 -7.36
C GLY A 34 -16.10 -5.61 -6.54
N ASP A 35 -15.29 -6.05 -5.58
CA ASP A 35 -14.54 -5.18 -4.67
C ASP A 35 -13.50 -4.36 -5.41
N THR A 36 -13.25 -3.14 -4.92
CA THR A 36 -12.20 -2.27 -5.43
C THR A 36 -10.90 -2.54 -4.68
N VAL A 37 -9.80 -2.71 -5.41
CA VAL A 37 -8.48 -3.04 -4.88
C VAL A 37 -7.40 -2.12 -5.47
N ALA A 38 -6.29 -1.98 -4.75
CA ALA A 38 -5.07 -1.32 -5.22
C ALA A 38 -4.02 -2.38 -5.56
N ILE A 39 -3.46 -2.33 -6.76
CA ILE A 39 -2.42 -3.23 -7.23
C ILE A 39 -1.11 -2.46 -7.35
N LYS A 40 -0.13 -2.77 -6.50
CA LYS A 40 1.22 -2.21 -6.58
C LYS A 40 2.12 -3.17 -7.34
N ARG A 41 2.52 -2.79 -8.56
CA ARG A 41 3.38 -3.59 -9.43
C ARG A 41 4.84 -3.26 -9.16
N ILE A 42 5.62 -4.26 -8.79
CA ILE A 42 7.05 -4.15 -8.47
C ILE A 42 7.82 -4.95 -9.52
N PRO A 43 8.67 -4.31 -10.35
CA PRO A 43 9.53 -5.03 -11.27
C PRO A 43 10.61 -5.77 -10.48
N ILE A 44 10.81 -7.04 -10.80
CA ILE A 44 11.92 -7.84 -10.28
C ILE A 44 13.17 -7.35 -11.04
N LYS A 45 13.94 -6.46 -10.41
CA LYS A 45 15.24 -6.06 -10.94
C LYS A 45 16.22 -7.21 -10.71
N SER A 46 17.15 -7.43 -11.63
CA SER A 46 18.22 -8.43 -11.53
C SER A 46 19.22 -8.22 -10.37
N ASP A 47 18.97 -7.24 -9.51
CA ASP A 47 19.76 -6.99 -8.30
C ASP A 47 19.16 -7.76 -7.12
N ARG A 48 19.86 -8.80 -6.65
CA ARG A 48 19.45 -9.67 -5.54
C ARG A 48 19.12 -8.90 -4.26
N ARG A 49 19.66 -7.69 -4.05
CA ARG A 49 19.30 -6.84 -2.90
C ARG A 49 17.85 -6.37 -2.96
N SER A 50 17.36 -6.05 -4.16
CA SER A 50 15.97 -5.60 -4.36
C SER A 50 14.98 -6.74 -4.10
N GLU A 51 15.32 -7.98 -4.48
CA GLU A 51 14.47 -9.15 -4.23
C GLU A 51 14.30 -9.45 -2.73
N ILE A 52 15.37 -9.37 -1.94
CA ILE A 52 15.31 -9.60 -0.48
C ILE A 52 14.44 -8.54 0.21
N GLU A 53 14.51 -7.28 -0.23
CA GLU A 53 13.67 -6.21 0.31
C GLU A 53 12.18 -6.46 -0.01
N ILE A 54 11.86 -6.81 -1.26
CA ILE A 54 10.49 -7.15 -1.69
C ILE A 54 9.94 -8.34 -0.90
N ILE A 55 10.72 -9.41 -0.75
CA ILE A 55 10.32 -10.61 0.00
C ILE A 55 10.06 -10.26 1.47
N ARG A 56 10.94 -9.48 2.11
CA ARG A 56 10.74 -9.03 3.50
C ARG A 56 9.45 -8.21 3.65
N GLU A 57 9.18 -7.33 2.70
CA GLU A 57 7.96 -6.52 2.68
C GLU A 57 6.70 -7.37 2.50
N MET A 58 6.74 -8.37 1.62
CA MET A 58 5.64 -9.34 1.46
C MET A 58 5.37 -10.12 2.75
N PHE A 59 6.42 -10.60 3.41
CA PHE A 59 6.28 -11.32 4.68
C PHE A 59 5.76 -10.43 5.81
N ALA A 60 6.17 -9.16 5.84
CA ALA A 60 5.66 -8.20 6.82
C ALA A 60 4.16 -7.98 6.64
N LEU A 61 3.68 -7.80 5.41
CA LEU A 61 2.27 -7.51 5.11
C LEU A 61 1.35 -8.74 5.20
N ARG A 62 1.89 -9.95 5.00
CA ARG A 62 1.07 -11.18 4.98
C ARG A 62 0.47 -11.51 6.36
N ASN A 63 1.14 -11.11 7.43
CA ASN A 63 0.75 -11.45 8.79
C ASN A 63 0.09 -10.28 9.55
N THR A 64 -0.24 -9.18 8.85
CA THR A 64 -0.89 -8.04 9.48
C THR A 64 -2.39 -8.10 9.29
N ASP A 65 -3.13 -8.06 10.40
CA ASP A 65 -4.59 -7.94 10.45
C ASP A 65 -4.94 -6.94 11.56
N HIS A 66 -5.06 -5.68 11.17
CA HIS A 66 -5.32 -4.56 12.10
C HIS A 66 -6.09 -3.45 11.38
N GLU A 67 -7.05 -2.82 12.05
CA GLU A 67 -7.94 -1.80 11.46
C GLU A 67 -7.21 -0.55 10.92
N ASN A 68 -6.02 -0.25 11.46
CA ASN A 68 -5.17 0.86 11.01
C ASN A 68 -4.05 0.43 10.03
N ILE A 69 -4.11 -0.79 9.49
CA ILE A 69 -3.10 -1.32 8.55
C ILE A 69 -3.78 -1.79 7.27
N VAL A 70 -3.27 -1.32 6.12
CA VAL A 70 -3.75 -1.72 4.81
C VAL A 70 -3.58 -3.22 4.63
N LYS A 71 -4.69 -3.92 4.41
CA LYS A 71 -4.69 -5.37 4.26
C LYS A 71 -4.12 -5.80 2.91
N LEU A 72 -3.18 -6.74 2.95
CA LEU A 72 -2.76 -7.49 1.76
C LEU A 72 -3.83 -8.55 1.44
N VAL A 73 -4.50 -8.38 0.31
CA VAL A 73 -5.57 -9.27 -0.16
C VAL A 73 -4.98 -10.46 -0.89
N ASP A 74 -3.99 -10.22 -1.76
CA ASP A 74 -3.44 -11.25 -2.64
C ASP A 74 -2.05 -10.85 -3.17
N ILE A 75 -1.34 -11.84 -3.71
CA ILE A 75 -0.03 -11.67 -4.34
C ILE A 75 -0.08 -12.33 -5.72
N VAL A 76 0.14 -11.54 -6.76
CA VAL A 76 0.23 -12.04 -8.14
C VAL A 76 1.68 -11.90 -8.60
N SER A 77 2.34 -13.03 -8.87
CA SER A 77 3.69 -13.05 -9.43
C SER A 77 3.66 -13.38 -10.92
N SER A 78 4.59 -12.78 -11.65
CA SER A 78 4.89 -13.05 -13.05
C SER A 78 6.41 -13.12 -13.21
N THR A 79 6.88 -13.55 -14.39
CA THR A 79 8.31 -13.79 -14.66
C THR A 79 9.22 -12.64 -14.21
N ASP A 80 8.80 -11.40 -14.48
CA ASP A 80 9.61 -10.21 -14.23
C ASP A 80 8.98 -9.23 -13.24
N THR A 81 7.83 -9.56 -12.64
CA THR A 81 7.13 -8.64 -11.72
C THR A 81 6.42 -9.36 -10.57
N VAL A 82 6.39 -8.71 -9.41
CA VAL A 82 5.55 -9.08 -8.27
C VAL A 82 4.52 -7.97 -8.07
N SER A 83 3.25 -8.33 -8.06
CA SER A 83 2.15 -7.42 -7.82
C SER A 83 1.51 -7.72 -6.46
N LEU A 84 1.47 -6.71 -5.59
CA LEU A 84 0.80 -6.76 -4.30
C LEU A 84 -0.62 -6.22 -4.47
N VAL A 85 -1.62 -7.06 -4.23
CA VAL A 85 -3.04 -6.68 -4.26
C VAL A 85 -3.44 -6.32 -2.83
N MET A 86 -3.85 -5.07 -2.64
CA MET A 86 -4.18 -4.50 -1.33
C MET A 86 -5.60 -3.95 -1.36
N GLU A 87 -6.21 -3.79 -0.19
CA GLU A 87 -7.46 -3.03 -0.12
C GLU A 87 -7.28 -1.60 -0.65
N TYR A 88 -8.31 -1.08 -1.32
CA TYR A 88 -8.27 0.28 -1.82
C TYR A 88 -8.83 1.24 -0.79
N VAL A 89 -8.02 2.22 -0.38
CA VAL A 89 -8.44 3.32 0.51
C VAL A 89 -8.66 4.57 -0.35
N GLU A 90 -9.85 5.17 -0.27
CA GLU A 90 -10.25 6.30 -1.12
C GLU A 90 -9.42 7.57 -0.87
N SER A 91 -8.98 7.77 0.37
CA SER A 91 -8.28 8.96 0.83
C SER A 91 -6.97 8.58 1.52
N ASN A 92 -5.88 9.22 1.12
CA ASN A 92 -4.60 9.11 1.82
C ASN A 92 -4.40 10.32 2.75
N LEU A 93 -3.56 10.15 3.78
CA LEU A 93 -3.27 11.21 4.75
C LEU A 93 -2.76 12.50 4.09
N LYS A 94 -2.02 12.36 2.98
CA LYS A 94 -1.45 13.48 2.25
C LYS A 94 -2.56 14.39 1.71
N ALA A 95 -3.58 13.82 1.06
CA ALA A 95 -4.73 14.56 0.56
C ALA A 95 -5.49 15.28 1.69
N VAL A 96 -5.56 14.65 2.87
CA VAL A 96 -6.22 15.20 4.06
C VAL A 96 -5.43 16.37 4.66
N ILE A 97 -4.09 16.28 4.66
CA ILE A 97 -3.21 17.36 5.13
C ILE A 97 -3.15 18.52 4.13
N GLU A 98 -3.18 18.21 2.83
CA GLU A 98 -3.08 19.19 1.75
C GLU A 98 -4.44 19.85 1.40
N ASP A 99 -5.54 19.42 2.01
CA ASP A 99 -6.87 20.04 1.81
C ASP A 99 -6.93 21.42 2.49
N VAL A 100 -6.64 22.45 1.71
CA VAL A 100 -6.69 23.86 2.14
C VAL A 100 -8.12 24.30 2.52
N TYR A 101 -9.15 23.64 2.00
CA TYR A 101 -10.55 23.97 2.29
C TYR A 101 -11.05 23.36 3.60
N ARG A 102 -10.35 22.34 4.12
CA ARG A 102 -10.66 21.67 5.38
C ARG A 102 -9.41 21.55 6.27
N PRO A 103 -8.92 22.68 6.80
CA PRO A 103 -7.75 22.65 7.68
C PRO A 103 -7.99 21.75 8.89
N LEU A 104 -7.01 20.91 9.19
CA LEU A 104 -7.09 19.97 10.30
C LEU A 104 -7.05 20.72 11.63
N ASN A 105 -8.08 20.52 12.45
CA ASN A 105 -8.05 20.99 13.83
C ASN A 105 -7.24 20.02 14.71
N ASP A 106 -6.84 20.49 15.89
CA ASP A 106 -5.99 19.72 16.81
C ASP A 106 -6.61 18.36 17.20
N SER A 107 -7.94 18.29 17.34
CA SER A 107 -8.65 17.05 17.65
C SER A 107 -8.52 16.01 16.52
N VAL A 108 -8.65 16.45 15.26
CA VAL A 108 -8.50 15.60 14.08
C VAL A 108 -7.05 15.13 13.92
N ILE A 109 -6.08 16.01 14.16
CA ILE A 109 -4.66 15.66 14.15
C ILE A 109 -4.38 14.58 15.20
N ARG A 110 -4.85 14.77 16.45
CA ARG A 110 -4.69 13.78 17.53
C ARG A 110 -5.33 12.44 17.17
N TYR A 111 -6.49 12.45 16.54
CA TYR A 111 -7.18 11.24 16.11
C TYR A 111 -6.37 10.44 15.07
N TYR A 112 -5.87 11.09 14.01
CA TYR A 112 -5.01 10.41 13.04
C TYR A 112 -3.68 9.96 13.64
N PHE A 113 -3.09 10.77 14.52
CA PHE A 113 -1.86 10.40 15.20
C PHE A 113 -2.06 9.17 16.10
N PHE A 114 -3.19 9.09 16.80
CA PHE A 114 -3.56 7.92 17.59
C PHE A 114 -3.69 6.66 16.72
N GLN A 115 -4.43 6.73 15.62
CA GLN A 115 -4.56 5.60 14.68
C GLN A 115 -3.19 5.14 14.13
N LEU A 116 -2.32 6.08 13.76
CA LEU A 116 -0.96 5.77 13.31
C LEU A 116 -0.16 5.06 14.40
N LEU A 117 -0.21 5.54 15.63
CA LEU A 117 0.47 4.91 16.77
C LEU A 117 -0.08 3.52 17.07
N CYS A 118 -1.38 3.28 16.97
CA CYS A 118 -1.99 1.96 17.11
C CYS A 118 -1.44 0.99 16.07
N GLY A 119 -1.44 1.38 14.79
CA GLY A 119 -0.86 0.56 13.72
C GLY A 119 0.64 0.29 13.91
N VAL A 120 1.42 1.30 14.30
CA VAL A 120 2.86 1.14 14.58
C VAL A 120 3.09 0.20 15.77
N SER A 121 2.32 0.35 16.85
CA SER A 121 2.39 -0.51 18.02
C SER A 121 2.09 -1.96 17.66
N TYR A 122 1.08 -2.20 16.82
CA TYR A 122 0.77 -3.53 16.32
C TYR A 122 1.92 -4.12 15.49
N LEU A 123 2.48 -3.36 14.54
CA LEU A 123 3.65 -3.82 13.76
C LEU A 123 4.84 -4.17 14.66
N HIS A 124 5.11 -3.32 15.67
CA HIS A 124 6.16 -3.58 16.65
C HIS A 124 5.90 -4.85 17.46
N SER A 125 4.64 -5.16 17.80
CA SER A 125 4.28 -6.40 18.49
C SER A 125 4.59 -7.66 17.64
N LEU A 126 4.58 -7.53 16.32
CA LEU A 126 4.95 -8.58 15.37
C LEU A 126 6.47 -8.62 15.07
N GLY A 127 7.27 -7.79 15.75
CA GLY A 127 8.70 -7.64 15.47
C GLY A 127 8.99 -6.93 14.14
N ILE A 128 7.98 -6.33 13.51
CA ILE A 128 8.11 -5.57 12.26
C ILE A 128 8.45 -4.13 12.63
N MET A 129 9.69 -3.74 12.38
CA MET A 129 10.10 -2.34 12.51
C MET A 129 9.65 -1.58 11.26
N HIS A 130 8.60 -0.77 11.39
CA HIS A 130 8.26 0.20 10.35
C HIS A 130 9.37 1.25 10.32
N ARG A 131 10.34 1.13 9.41
CA ARG A 131 11.39 2.15 9.22
C ARG A 131 10.76 3.41 8.60
N VAL A 132 9.98 4.15 9.39
CA VAL A 132 9.53 5.50 9.07
C VAL A 132 10.79 6.36 8.96
N ARG A 133 11.19 6.72 7.74
CA ARG A 133 12.05 7.89 7.57
C ARG A 133 11.18 9.11 7.82
N PHE A 134 11.17 9.58 9.06
CA PHE A 134 10.61 10.88 9.40
C PHE A 134 11.41 11.94 8.63
N MET A 135 10.70 12.73 7.84
CA MET A 135 11.15 13.99 7.25
C MET A 135 12.20 13.87 6.11
N HIS A 136 11.92 14.56 5.00
CA HIS A 136 12.79 14.90 3.85
C HIS A 136 12.69 14.12 2.52
N SER A 137 11.80 13.14 2.35
CA SER A 137 11.45 12.75 0.97
C SER A 137 10.11 12.03 0.91
N LEU A 138 9.10 12.69 0.35
CA LEU A 138 7.77 12.13 0.05
C LEU A 138 7.82 11.12 -1.11
N HIS A 139 8.78 10.19 -1.09
CA HIS A 139 8.98 9.24 -2.18
C HIS A 139 9.41 7.83 -1.74
N SER A 140 9.49 7.46 -0.45
CA SER A 140 9.99 6.12 -0.07
C SER A 140 9.11 5.32 0.89
N SER A 141 8.75 4.12 0.42
CA SER A 141 8.42 2.90 1.18
C SER A 141 7.10 2.89 1.95
N PHE A 142 6.10 2.34 1.26
CA PHE A 142 4.87 1.73 1.78
C PHE A 142 3.99 2.62 2.67
N CYS A 143 2.91 3.15 2.09
CA CYS A 143 1.71 3.43 2.87
C CYS A 143 1.14 2.08 3.32
N VAL A 144 1.61 1.59 4.47
CA VAL A 144 1.08 0.40 5.16
C VAL A 144 -0.13 0.77 6.04
N PHE A 145 -0.45 2.06 6.18
CA PHE A 145 -1.45 2.51 7.13
C PHE A 145 -2.79 2.77 6.47
N HIS A 146 -3.81 2.10 7.00
CA HIS A 146 -5.19 2.44 6.77
C HIS A 146 -5.49 3.64 7.67
N ILE A 147 -5.90 4.77 7.06
CA ILE A 147 -6.43 5.89 7.82
C ILE A 147 -7.91 5.95 7.49
N SER A 148 -8.72 5.41 8.38
CA SER A 148 -10.17 5.55 8.31
C SER A 148 -10.49 7.02 8.57
N LEU A 149 -11.03 7.69 7.53
CA LEU A 149 -11.66 9.01 7.64
C LEU A 149 -13.02 8.92 8.31
#